data_AF-A0A7W5VPV2-F1
#
_entry.id   AF-A0A7W5VPV2-F1
#
_cell.length_a   1.000
_cell.length_b   1.000
_cell.length_c   1.000
_cell.angle_alpha   90.00
_cell.angle_beta   90.00
_cell.angle_gamma   90.00
#
_symmetry.space_group_name_H-M   'P 1'
#
loop_
_entity.id
_entity.type
_entity.pdbx_description
1 polymer ?
#
loop_
_entity_poly.entity_id
_entity_poly.type
_entity_poly.pdbx_seq_one_letter_code
_entity_poly.pdbx_strand_id
1 'polypeptide(L)'
;MTIATSQIDRLGANPFVVEGPIVAGSGIPGPNFALGSVSGGTKESEWVYCQLVLASQTTLQPGQWFQWTKDYVASLLTTAAAVVGQRCGVFSGAAQPPTLTGGPVGAITLAAGTYYIWLQRNGQAPALVTTATAALVVAETTATAGLATAPASPTATTKAIQGVNFAAANQTFTATTVNGSAVLTALGSVTPEGGPFIGAAISGTGIPGSTTISSITYSPSGVVQSITMSANATANGTGITVTATGVLEATLMRPYLSKVN
;
A
#
# COMPACT_ATOMS: atom_id res chain seq x y z
N MET A 1 -9.59 -28.78 -7.79
CA MET A 1 -8.73 -29.30 -8.88
C MET A 1 -8.87 -28.33 -10.02
N THR A 2 -7.83 -27.56 -10.34
CA THR A 2 -7.92 -26.47 -11.33
C THR A 2 -6.92 -26.77 -12.43
N ILE A 3 -7.42 -26.93 -13.66
CA ILE A 3 -6.61 -27.08 -14.87
C ILE A 3 -5.98 -25.71 -15.16
N ALA A 4 -4.68 -25.65 -15.44
CA ALA A 4 -4.01 -24.40 -15.80
C ALA A 4 -4.47 -23.95 -17.19
N THR A 5 -5.12 -22.78 -17.30
CA THR A 5 -5.78 -22.33 -18.55
C THR A 5 -5.28 -20.98 -19.08
N SER A 6 -4.39 -20.26 -18.39
CA SER A 6 -3.85 -19.01 -18.93
C SER A 6 -2.46 -18.65 -18.39
N GLN A 7 -1.61 -18.21 -19.32
CA GLN A 7 -0.36 -17.49 -19.08
C GLN A 7 -0.62 -16.07 -19.58
N ILE A 8 -0.54 -15.06 -18.72
CA ILE A 8 -0.96 -13.69 -19.05
C ILE A 8 0.25 -12.77 -18.99
N ASP A 9 0.87 -12.53 -20.14
CA ASP A 9 1.71 -11.36 -20.39
C ASP A 9 0.90 -10.46 -21.33
N ARG A 10 0.17 -9.49 -20.77
CA ARG A 10 -0.52 -8.47 -21.56
C ARG A 10 -0.03 -7.10 -21.10
N LEU A 11 1.05 -6.67 -21.74
CA LEU A 11 1.68 -5.36 -21.57
C LEU A 11 0.95 -4.28 -22.39
N GLY A 12 0.78 -3.10 -21.80
CA GLY A 12 0.37 -1.88 -22.52
C GLY A 12 -0.13 -0.73 -21.64
N ALA A 13 -0.69 -1.01 -20.46
CA ALA A 13 -1.14 -0.03 -19.47
C ALA A 13 -0.86 -0.54 -18.05
N ASN A 14 -0.66 0.34 -17.07
CA ASN A 14 -0.36 -0.04 -15.68
C ASN A 14 -1.50 -0.93 -15.12
N PRO A 15 -1.27 -2.23 -14.89
CA PRO A 15 -2.34 -3.15 -14.48
C PRO A 15 -2.79 -2.90 -13.04
N PHE A 16 -2.05 -2.14 -12.23
CA PHE A 16 -2.31 -1.92 -10.82
C PHE A 16 -3.29 -0.76 -10.53
N VAL A 17 -3.90 -0.18 -11.56
CA VAL A 17 -4.97 0.82 -11.39
C VAL A 17 -6.25 0.14 -10.88
N VAL A 18 -6.95 0.77 -9.94
CA VAL A 18 -8.26 0.28 -9.49
C VAL A 18 -9.25 0.32 -10.64
N GLU A 19 -9.93 -0.80 -10.90
CA GLU A 19 -10.96 -0.87 -11.93
C GLU A 19 -12.35 -0.69 -11.29
N GLY A 20 -13.11 0.30 -11.77
CA GLY A 20 -14.52 0.54 -11.39
C GLY A 20 -14.84 1.96 -10.89
N PRO A 21 -16.11 2.24 -10.53
CA PRO A 21 -17.20 1.28 -10.34
C PRO A 21 -17.77 0.79 -11.68
N ILE A 22 -17.93 -0.53 -11.81
CA ILE A 22 -18.56 -1.12 -13.00
C ILE A 22 -20.06 -1.19 -12.76
N VAL A 23 -20.81 -0.24 -13.33
CA VAL A 23 -22.27 -0.28 -13.35
C VAL A 23 -22.70 -1.11 -14.56
N ALA A 24 -23.51 -2.14 -14.35
CA ALA A 24 -24.07 -2.93 -15.45
C ALA A 24 -24.78 -2.01 -16.46
N GLY A 25 -24.37 -2.04 -17.74
CA GLY A 25 -24.92 -1.19 -18.79
C GLY A 25 -24.23 0.17 -19.00
N SER A 26 -23.13 0.47 -18.31
CA SER A 26 -22.43 1.77 -18.42
C SER A 26 -21.56 1.94 -19.68
N GLY A 27 -21.39 0.89 -20.51
CA GLY A 27 -20.47 0.90 -21.64
C GLY A 27 -18.98 0.88 -21.26
N ILE A 28 -18.66 0.86 -19.97
CA ILE A 28 -17.29 0.64 -19.47
C ILE A 28 -16.99 -0.86 -19.61
N PRO A 29 -15.88 -1.26 -20.27
CA PRO A 29 -15.48 -2.66 -20.37
C PRO A 29 -15.51 -3.33 -18.99
N GLY A 30 -16.07 -4.54 -18.91
CA GLY A 30 -16.13 -5.33 -17.68
C GLY A 30 -14.74 -5.65 -17.11
N PRO A 31 -14.65 -6.37 -15.97
CA PRO A 31 -13.38 -6.70 -15.35
C PRO A 31 -12.44 -7.36 -16.36
N ASN A 32 -11.23 -6.82 -16.49
CA ASN A 32 -10.28 -7.27 -17.51
C ASN A 32 -9.65 -8.64 -17.20
N PHE A 33 -9.85 -9.12 -15.97
CA PHE A 33 -9.28 -10.36 -15.45
C PHE A 33 -10.33 -11.17 -14.66
N ALA A 34 -10.13 -12.48 -14.59
CA ALA A 34 -10.94 -13.33 -13.72
C ALA A 34 -10.54 -13.14 -12.26
N LEU A 35 -11.49 -13.31 -11.34
CA LEU A 35 -11.17 -13.32 -9.92
C LEU A 35 -10.18 -14.43 -9.59
N GLY A 36 -9.13 -14.07 -8.83
CA GLY A 36 -8.02 -14.97 -8.54
C GLY A 36 -6.94 -15.03 -9.62
N SER A 37 -7.06 -14.29 -10.72
CA SER A 37 -5.96 -14.08 -11.65
C SER A 37 -4.73 -13.54 -10.93
N VAL A 38 -3.55 -13.99 -11.38
CA VAL A 38 -2.27 -13.65 -10.77
C VAL A 38 -1.42 -12.92 -11.80
N SER A 39 -0.80 -11.82 -11.38
CA SER A 39 0.22 -11.11 -12.14
C SER A 39 1.55 -11.18 -11.40
N GLY A 40 2.63 -11.45 -12.13
CA GLY A 40 3.99 -11.35 -11.61
C GLY A 40 4.60 -9.97 -11.89
N GLY A 41 5.73 -9.67 -11.23
CA GLY A 41 6.52 -8.48 -11.51
C GLY A 41 7.92 -8.55 -10.91
N THR A 42 8.57 -7.40 -10.80
CA THR A 42 9.91 -7.27 -10.25
C THR A 42 9.94 -7.61 -8.74
N LYS A 43 11.13 -7.92 -8.21
CA LYS A 43 11.32 -8.21 -6.77
C LYS A 43 10.46 -9.37 -6.24
N GLU A 44 10.31 -10.40 -7.07
CA GLU A 44 9.49 -11.58 -6.78
C GLU A 44 8.02 -11.26 -6.48
N SER A 45 7.56 -10.08 -6.94
CA SER A 45 6.23 -9.59 -6.64
C SER A 45 5.17 -10.42 -7.35
N GLU A 46 4.14 -10.75 -6.60
CA GLU A 46 2.97 -11.48 -7.09
C GLU A 46 1.72 -10.77 -6.59
N TRP A 47 0.83 -10.40 -7.51
CA TRP A 47 -0.46 -9.79 -7.18
C TRP A 47 -1.60 -10.74 -7.54
N VAL A 48 -2.66 -10.69 -6.75
CA VAL A 48 -3.90 -11.42 -7.00
C VAL A 48 -5.05 -10.43 -7.23
N TYR A 49 -5.87 -10.71 -8.23
CA TYR A 49 -7.04 -9.90 -8.57
C TYR A 49 -8.24 -10.29 -7.72
N CYS A 50 -8.79 -9.33 -6.98
CA CYS A 50 -9.89 -9.52 -6.04
C CYS A 50 -11.02 -8.52 -6.28
N GLN A 51 -12.24 -8.93 -5.95
CA GLN A 51 -13.40 -8.05 -5.88
C GLN A 51 -13.39 -7.28 -4.57
N LEU A 52 -13.65 -5.99 -4.60
CA LEU A 52 -13.85 -5.15 -3.42
C LEU A 52 -15.26 -4.54 -3.46
N VAL A 53 -16.03 -4.74 -2.41
CA VAL A 53 -17.36 -4.11 -2.26
C VAL A 53 -17.28 -3.06 -1.16
N LEU A 54 -17.55 -1.81 -1.52
CA LEU A 54 -17.54 -0.67 -0.61
C LEU A 54 -18.97 -0.24 -0.29
N ALA A 55 -19.31 -0.23 1.00
CA ALA A 55 -20.61 0.22 1.48
C ALA A 55 -20.73 1.75 1.59
N SER A 56 -19.60 2.45 1.66
CA SER A 56 -19.51 3.91 1.76
C SER A 56 -18.27 4.41 1.05
N GLN A 57 -18.16 5.74 0.90
CA GLN A 57 -16.95 6.35 0.40
C GLN A 57 -15.75 5.91 1.25
N THR A 58 -14.71 5.41 0.58
CA THR A 58 -13.53 4.84 1.23
C THR A 58 -12.29 5.32 0.50
N THR A 59 -11.32 5.84 1.26
CA THR A 59 -9.99 6.17 0.72
C THR A 59 -9.09 4.96 0.85
N LEU A 60 -8.62 4.46 -0.30
CA LEU A 60 -7.64 3.41 -0.41
C LEU A 60 -6.27 4.01 -0.63
N GLN A 61 -5.28 3.52 0.12
CA GLN A 61 -3.88 3.93 -0.04
C GLN A 61 -2.97 2.73 -0.22
N PRO A 62 -1.91 2.85 -1.04
CA PRO A 62 -0.90 1.82 -1.17
C PRO A 62 -0.41 1.33 0.19
N GLY A 63 -0.25 0.02 0.33
CA GLY A 63 0.22 -0.65 1.54
C GLY A 63 -0.85 -0.97 2.59
N GLN A 64 -2.12 -0.60 2.37
CA GLN A 64 -3.20 -1.08 3.23
C GLN A 64 -3.37 -2.59 3.17
N TRP A 65 -3.60 -3.20 4.32
CA TRP A 65 -3.80 -4.64 4.44
C TRP A 65 -5.23 -5.07 4.13
N PHE A 66 -5.35 -6.13 3.35
CA PHE A 66 -6.61 -6.78 3.01
C PHE A 66 -6.52 -8.27 3.30
N GLN A 67 -7.64 -8.86 3.68
CA GLN A 67 -7.86 -10.30 3.54
C GLN A 67 -8.83 -10.56 2.39
N TRP A 68 -8.88 -11.79 1.89
CA TRP A 68 -9.91 -12.20 0.95
C TRP A 68 -10.41 -13.62 1.21
N THR A 69 -11.67 -13.83 0.84
CA THR A 69 -12.32 -15.14 0.92
C THR A 69 -11.83 -16.09 -0.18
N LYS A 70 -12.27 -17.35 -0.12
CA LYS A 70 -12.02 -18.34 -1.19
C LYS A 70 -12.56 -17.91 -2.55
N ASP A 71 -13.56 -17.03 -2.56
CA ASP A 71 -14.22 -16.50 -3.75
C ASP A 71 -13.60 -15.15 -4.18
N TYR A 72 -12.44 -14.79 -3.61
CA TYR A 72 -11.68 -13.57 -3.90
C TYR A 72 -12.45 -12.27 -3.63
N VAL A 73 -13.36 -12.28 -2.65
CA VAL A 73 -13.96 -11.07 -2.10
C VAL A 73 -13.04 -10.51 -1.03
N ALA A 74 -12.47 -9.34 -1.29
CA ALA A 74 -11.54 -8.65 -0.43
C ALA A 74 -12.25 -7.73 0.58
N SER A 75 -11.69 -7.65 1.78
CA SER A 75 -12.11 -6.73 2.84
C SER A 75 -10.87 -6.18 3.54
N LEU A 76 -10.93 -4.91 3.97
CA LEU A 76 -9.86 -4.32 4.79
C LEU A 76 -9.61 -5.18 6.02
N LEU A 77 -8.32 -5.43 6.30
CA LEU A 77 -7.92 -6.24 7.42
C LEU A 77 -8.17 -5.48 8.73
N THR A 78 -8.91 -6.10 9.65
CA THR A 78 -9.13 -5.63 11.03
C THR A 78 -9.18 -6.83 11.95
N THR A 79 -8.85 -6.67 13.23
CA THR A 79 -8.95 -7.76 14.22
C THR A 79 -10.37 -8.35 14.28
N ALA A 80 -11.40 -7.51 14.19
CA ALA A 80 -12.80 -7.93 14.28
C ALA A 80 -13.28 -8.69 13.04
N ALA A 81 -12.93 -8.24 11.83
CA ALA A 81 -13.37 -8.88 10.59
C ALA A 81 -12.45 -10.02 10.14
N ALA A 82 -11.23 -10.10 10.68
CA ALA A 82 -10.23 -11.04 10.23
C ALA A 82 -10.60 -12.51 10.53
N VAL A 83 -10.48 -13.40 9.54
CA VAL A 83 -10.84 -14.82 9.68
C VAL A 83 -9.62 -15.70 9.55
N VAL A 84 -9.37 -16.53 10.57
CA VAL A 84 -8.25 -17.49 10.56
C VAL A 84 -8.37 -18.43 9.35
N GLY A 85 -7.25 -18.66 8.68
CA GLY A 85 -7.14 -19.45 7.45
C GLY A 85 -7.35 -18.64 6.16
N GLN A 86 -7.86 -17.40 6.23
CA GLN A 86 -7.92 -16.55 5.05
C GLN A 86 -6.54 -16.03 4.66
N ARG A 87 -6.35 -15.87 3.35
CA ARG A 87 -5.17 -15.24 2.77
C ARG A 87 -5.28 -13.73 2.92
N CYS A 88 -4.14 -13.08 3.02
CA CYS A 88 -4.03 -11.64 3.13
C CYS A 88 -2.86 -11.12 2.31
N GLY A 89 -2.80 -9.80 2.18
CA GLY A 89 -1.83 -9.10 1.36
C GLY A 89 -2.05 -7.60 1.43
N VAL A 90 -1.25 -6.84 0.70
CA VAL A 90 -1.31 -5.38 0.71
C VAL A 90 -1.83 -4.84 -0.61
N PHE A 91 -2.61 -3.77 -0.54
CA PHE A 91 -3.10 -3.08 -1.71
C PHE A 91 -1.95 -2.34 -2.40
N SER A 92 -1.71 -2.64 -3.67
CA SER A 92 -0.66 -2.00 -4.48
C SER A 92 -1.19 -0.88 -5.37
N GLY A 93 -2.51 -0.70 -5.43
CA GLY A 93 -3.11 0.27 -6.32
C GLY A 93 -2.92 1.70 -5.83
N ALA A 94 -2.82 2.61 -6.79
CA ALA A 94 -2.63 4.02 -6.52
C ALA A 94 -3.34 4.88 -7.57
N ALA A 95 -3.64 6.12 -7.22
CA ALA A 95 -4.24 7.09 -8.13
C ALA A 95 -3.21 7.48 -9.19
N GLN A 96 -3.25 6.80 -10.34
CA GLN A 96 -2.45 7.13 -11.51
C GLN A 96 -3.29 6.88 -12.77
N PRO A 97 -3.39 7.85 -13.70
CA PRO A 97 -4.02 7.59 -14.99
C PRO A 97 -3.27 6.45 -15.72
N PRO A 98 -3.97 5.47 -16.31
CA PRO A 98 -3.35 4.29 -16.93
C PRO A 98 -2.43 4.64 -18.12
N THR A 99 -2.51 5.87 -18.64
CA THR A 99 -1.71 6.39 -19.75
C THR A 99 -0.50 7.22 -19.32
N LEU A 100 -0.32 7.51 -18.01
CA LEU A 100 0.78 8.34 -17.53
C LEU A 100 1.99 7.48 -17.18
N THR A 101 3.14 7.75 -17.79
CA THR A 101 4.46 7.24 -17.35
C THR A 101 5.13 8.33 -16.52
N GLY A 102 5.30 8.10 -15.21
CA GLY A 102 5.72 9.13 -14.25
C GLY A 102 4.53 9.93 -13.69
N GLY A 103 4.82 11.02 -12.97
CA GLY A 103 3.80 11.91 -12.36
C GLY A 103 3.46 11.56 -10.90
N PRO A 104 2.50 12.30 -10.29
CA PRO A 104 2.10 12.08 -8.91
C PRO A 104 1.30 10.79 -8.77
N VAL A 105 1.70 9.96 -7.82
CA VAL A 105 1.03 8.74 -7.40
C VAL A 105 0.51 8.98 -5.98
N GLY A 106 -0.77 8.66 -5.72
CA GLY A 106 -1.42 8.98 -4.44
C GLY A 106 -2.49 7.98 -4.00
N ALA A 107 -3.13 8.26 -2.88
CA ALA A 107 -4.32 7.54 -2.43
C ALA A 107 -5.52 7.78 -3.37
N ILE A 108 -6.42 6.81 -3.48
CA ILE A 108 -7.63 6.85 -4.30
C ILE A 108 -8.84 6.94 -3.37
N THR A 109 -9.74 7.89 -3.61
CA THR A 109 -11.04 7.90 -2.92
C THR A 109 -12.12 7.34 -3.83
N LEU A 110 -12.73 6.25 -3.38
CA LEU A 110 -13.76 5.52 -4.11
C LEU A 110 -15.11 5.73 -3.43
N ALA A 111 -16.18 5.83 -4.21
CA ALA A 111 -17.54 5.88 -3.69
C ALA A 111 -17.99 4.48 -3.22
N ALA A 112 -19.21 4.38 -2.70
CA ALA A 112 -19.84 3.08 -2.50
C ALA A 112 -20.02 2.38 -3.85
N GLY A 113 -19.72 1.09 -3.92
CA GLY A 113 -19.79 0.33 -5.18
C GLY A 113 -18.97 -0.95 -5.18
N THR A 114 -19.02 -1.65 -6.31
CA THR A 114 -18.16 -2.82 -6.57
C THR A 114 -16.99 -2.39 -7.44
N TYR A 115 -15.80 -2.71 -6.96
CA TYR A 115 -14.50 -2.44 -7.56
C TYR A 115 -13.71 -3.72 -7.70
N TYR A 116 -12.65 -3.67 -8.49
CA TYR A 116 -11.69 -4.74 -8.60
C TYR A 116 -10.28 -4.21 -8.40
N ILE A 117 -9.53 -4.91 -7.55
CA ILE A 117 -8.25 -4.45 -7.04
C ILE A 117 -7.20 -5.54 -7.14
N TRP A 118 -5.95 -5.12 -7.25
CA TRP A 118 -4.79 -5.98 -7.13
C TRP A 118 -4.24 -5.92 -5.71
N LEU A 119 -4.10 -7.09 -5.10
CA LEU A 119 -3.50 -7.26 -3.78
C LEU A 119 -2.18 -8.00 -3.92
N GLN A 120 -1.09 -7.39 -3.47
CA GLN A 120 0.21 -8.03 -3.45
C GLN A 120 0.26 -9.08 -2.36
N ARG A 121 0.64 -10.29 -2.75
CA ARG A 121 0.74 -11.46 -1.86
C ARG A 121 2.14 -12.05 -1.81
N ASN A 122 3.07 -11.61 -2.64
CA ASN A 122 4.46 -12.05 -2.60
C ASN A 122 5.41 -10.89 -2.95
N GLY A 123 6.68 -11.02 -2.57
CA GLY A 123 7.73 -10.06 -2.88
C GLY A 123 7.81 -8.90 -1.90
N GLN A 124 8.55 -7.86 -2.27
CA GLN A 124 8.72 -6.65 -1.47
C GLN A 124 7.56 -5.68 -1.70
N ALA A 125 6.95 -5.20 -0.62
CA ALA A 125 5.81 -4.30 -0.70
C ALA A 125 5.85 -3.22 0.41
N PRO A 126 5.36 -2.00 0.13
CA PRO A 126 5.05 -1.08 1.22
C PRO A 126 3.89 -1.65 2.03
N ALA A 127 4.01 -1.61 3.35
CA ALA A 127 3.01 -2.12 4.28
C ALA A 127 2.74 -1.09 5.36
N LEU A 128 1.46 -0.72 5.48
CA LEU A 128 1.01 0.25 6.45
C LEU A 128 0.91 -0.41 7.83
N VAL A 129 1.61 0.16 8.81
CA VAL A 129 1.78 -0.43 10.15
C VAL A 129 1.56 0.60 11.26
N THR A 130 0.96 0.19 12.37
CA THR A 130 0.83 1.07 13.55
C THR A 130 2.12 1.15 14.35
N THR A 131 2.78 0.01 14.50
CA THR A 131 3.98 -0.17 15.30
C THR A 131 4.80 -1.27 14.66
N ALA A 132 6.11 -1.07 14.61
CA ALA A 132 7.02 -2.09 14.16
C ALA A 132 8.29 -2.03 15.00
N THR A 133 8.57 -3.15 15.67
CA THR A 133 9.83 -3.33 16.37
C THR A 133 10.78 -4.07 15.43
N ALA A 134 11.99 -3.57 15.28
CA ALA A 134 12.99 -4.12 14.37
C ALA A 134 13.21 -5.63 14.58
N ALA A 135 13.32 -6.38 13.48
CA ALA A 135 13.76 -7.79 13.45
C ALA A 135 12.88 -8.80 14.22
N LEU A 136 11.57 -8.59 14.30
CA LEU A 136 10.65 -9.49 15.03
C LEU A 136 9.63 -10.18 14.12
N VAL A 137 9.32 -11.42 14.51
CA VAL A 137 8.71 -12.47 13.68
C VAL A 137 7.17 -12.48 13.74
N VAL A 138 6.56 -11.60 14.55
CA VAL A 138 5.11 -11.65 14.82
C VAL A 138 4.44 -10.43 14.22
N ALA A 139 3.88 -10.59 13.02
CA ALA A 139 2.94 -9.65 12.46
C ALA A 139 1.52 -9.99 12.93
N GLU A 140 0.69 -8.99 13.22
CA GLU A 140 -0.66 -9.20 13.75
C GLU A 140 -1.66 -8.21 13.16
N THR A 141 -2.95 -8.56 13.22
CA THR A 141 -4.05 -7.65 12.90
C THR A 141 -4.16 -6.53 13.93
N THR A 142 -4.71 -5.39 13.51
CA THR A 142 -5.03 -4.28 14.43
C THR A 142 -6.53 -3.95 14.41
N ALA A 143 -6.99 -3.20 15.41
CA ALA A 143 -8.36 -2.69 15.42
C ALA A 143 -8.63 -1.69 14.29
N THR A 144 -7.58 -0.99 13.82
CA THR A 144 -7.68 -0.02 12.73
C THR A 144 -7.62 -0.71 11.37
N ALA A 145 -8.63 -0.46 10.54
CA ALA A 145 -8.75 -1.11 9.23
C ALA A 145 -7.59 -0.80 8.29
N GLY A 146 -7.04 -1.85 7.68
CA GLY A 146 -5.95 -1.74 6.73
C GLY A 146 -4.57 -1.58 7.35
N LEU A 147 -4.43 -1.69 8.68
CA LEU A 147 -3.16 -1.63 9.39
C LEU A 147 -2.76 -2.98 9.97
N ALA A 148 -1.49 -3.34 9.82
CA ALA A 148 -0.85 -4.39 10.58
C ALA A 148 -0.05 -3.82 11.76
N THR A 149 0.32 -4.68 12.69
CA THR A 149 1.29 -4.37 13.75
C THR A 149 2.37 -5.44 13.81
N ALA A 150 3.58 -5.07 14.23
CA ALA A 150 4.67 -6.00 14.51
C ALA A 150 5.24 -5.73 15.92
N PRO A 151 4.54 -6.19 16.98
CA PRO A 151 4.96 -5.99 18.37
C PRO A 151 6.14 -6.91 18.74
N ALA A 152 6.82 -6.56 19.84
CA ALA A 152 7.90 -7.38 20.40
C ALA A 152 7.42 -8.72 20.99
N SER A 153 6.15 -8.82 21.31
CA SER A 153 5.51 -10.01 21.86
C SER A 153 4.06 -10.08 21.37
N PRO A 154 3.48 -11.29 21.23
CA PRO A 154 2.12 -11.41 20.74
C PRO A 154 1.11 -10.65 21.59
N THR A 155 0.18 -9.95 20.95
CA THR A 155 -0.89 -9.21 21.64
C THR A 155 -2.11 -10.11 21.79
N ALA A 156 -2.61 -10.29 23.01
CA ALA A 156 -3.79 -11.10 23.25
C ALA A 156 -4.99 -10.66 22.37
N THR A 157 -5.77 -11.62 21.89
CA THR A 157 -6.98 -11.44 21.05
C THR A 157 -6.73 -10.96 19.62
N THR A 158 -5.49 -10.63 19.24
CA THR A 158 -5.13 -10.34 17.84
C THR A 158 -5.00 -11.62 17.04
N LYS A 159 -4.96 -11.52 15.71
CA LYS A 159 -4.65 -12.66 14.85
C LYS A 159 -3.26 -12.51 14.27
N ALA A 160 -2.46 -13.57 14.37
CA ALA A 160 -1.13 -13.62 13.79
C ALA A 160 -1.22 -13.72 12.26
N ILE A 161 -0.46 -12.87 11.58
CA ILE A 161 -0.23 -12.87 10.14
C ILE A 161 1.07 -13.64 9.90
N GLN A 162 0.96 -14.81 9.30
CA GLN A 162 2.12 -15.65 8.96
C GLN A 162 2.59 -15.37 7.53
N GLY A 163 3.89 -15.55 7.26
CA GLY A 163 4.45 -15.36 5.93
C GLY A 163 4.73 -13.89 5.58
N VAL A 164 5.07 -13.08 6.58
CA VAL A 164 5.51 -11.68 6.40
C VAL A 164 6.71 -11.41 7.30
N ASN A 165 7.63 -10.58 6.80
CA ASN A 165 8.71 -9.98 7.58
C ASN A 165 8.76 -8.49 7.30
N PHE A 166 8.98 -7.66 8.31
CA PHE A 166 9.10 -6.20 8.16
C PHE A 166 10.56 -5.78 8.25
N ALA A 167 10.97 -4.87 7.36
CA ALA A 167 12.26 -4.23 7.47
C ALA A 167 12.38 -3.47 8.79
N ALA A 168 13.57 -3.48 9.37
CA ALA A 168 13.86 -2.74 10.59
C ALA A 168 14.00 -1.25 10.26
N ALA A 169 13.17 -0.43 10.92
CA ALA A 169 13.33 1.01 11.15
C ALA A 169 12.52 1.99 10.28
N ASN A 170 12.35 3.17 10.88
CA ASN A 170 11.93 4.40 10.23
C ASN A 170 12.90 4.73 9.09
N GLN A 171 12.37 5.28 8.00
CA GLN A 171 13.21 5.73 6.91
C GLN A 171 13.62 7.18 7.15
N THR A 172 14.90 7.48 6.96
CA THR A 172 15.39 8.86 7.00
C THR A 172 15.93 9.26 5.64
N PHE A 173 15.60 10.48 5.25
CA PHE A 173 16.04 11.07 3.99
C PHE A 173 16.28 12.56 4.19
N THR A 174 16.98 13.21 3.26
CA THR A 174 17.15 14.66 3.28
C THR A 174 16.23 15.33 2.27
N ALA A 175 15.76 16.54 2.58
CA ALA A 175 14.91 17.30 1.69
C ALA A 175 15.10 18.82 1.85
N THR A 176 14.53 19.57 0.94
CA THR A 176 14.33 21.03 1.04
C THR A 176 12.87 21.33 1.31
N THR A 177 12.61 22.17 2.32
CA THR A 177 11.31 22.76 2.63
C THR A 177 11.28 24.23 2.23
N VAL A 178 10.11 24.68 1.77
CA VAL A 178 9.82 26.09 1.51
C VAL A 178 8.58 26.46 2.31
N ASN A 179 8.67 27.54 3.10
CA ASN A 179 7.57 28.01 3.93
C ASN A 179 6.31 28.25 3.09
N GLY A 180 5.17 27.70 3.51
CA GLY A 180 3.90 27.77 2.80
C GLY A 180 3.74 26.75 1.67
N SER A 181 4.74 25.89 1.40
CA SER A 181 4.68 24.82 0.40
C SER A 181 4.47 23.45 1.07
N ALA A 182 3.58 22.64 0.50
CA ALA A 182 3.43 21.22 0.85
C ALA A 182 4.44 20.31 0.13
N VAL A 183 5.32 20.85 -0.73
CA VAL A 183 6.19 20.03 -1.58
C VAL A 183 7.61 20.00 -1.03
N LEU A 184 8.10 18.79 -0.73
CA LEU A 184 9.49 18.50 -0.47
C LEU A 184 10.24 18.26 -1.79
N THR A 185 11.36 18.95 -1.96
CA THR A 185 12.23 18.85 -3.15
C THR A 185 13.67 18.55 -2.73
N ALA A 186 14.59 18.43 -3.70
CA ALA A 186 16.00 18.13 -3.44
C ALA A 186 16.20 16.94 -2.50
N LEU A 187 15.54 15.83 -2.85
CA LEU A 187 15.49 14.63 -2.05
C LEU A 187 16.82 13.88 -2.10
N GLY A 188 17.41 13.57 -0.95
CA GLY A 188 18.61 12.74 -0.82
C GLY A 188 18.30 11.42 -0.12
N SER A 189 18.93 10.33 -0.57
CA SER A 189 18.73 8.96 -0.04
C SER A 189 17.31 8.41 -0.19
N VAL A 190 16.52 8.95 -1.12
CA VAL A 190 15.21 8.42 -1.50
C VAL A 190 15.36 7.52 -2.71
N THR A 191 14.80 6.31 -2.65
CA THR A 191 14.72 5.40 -3.81
C THR A 191 13.28 4.92 -3.99
N PRO A 192 12.84 4.64 -5.23
CA PRO A 192 11.52 4.09 -5.49
C PRO A 192 11.25 2.78 -4.73
N GLU A 193 12.30 1.98 -4.52
CA GLU A 193 12.21 0.66 -3.88
C GLU A 193 12.33 0.71 -2.36
N GLY A 194 13.14 1.65 -1.84
CA GLY A 194 13.43 1.76 -0.41
C GLY A 194 12.51 2.73 0.34
N GLY A 195 11.77 3.57 -0.39
CA GLY A 195 10.86 4.58 0.13
C GLY A 195 11.50 5.98 0.26
N PRO A 196 10.78 6.96 0.84
CA PRO A 196 9.57 6.81 1.66
C PRO A 196 8.30 6.51 0.85
N PHE A 197 7.26 6.04 1.54
CA PHE A 197 6.02 5.56 0.92
C PHE A 197 4.82 6.47 1.23
N ILE A 198 3.82 6.45 0.35
CA ILE A 198 2.55 7.16 0.55
C ILE A 198 1.87 6.67 1.84
N GLY A 199 1.30 7.59 2.60
CA GLY A 199 0.67 7.29 3.89
C GLY A 199 1.63 7.33 5.08
N ALA A 200 2.95 7.37 4.86
CA ALA A 200 3.91 7.49 5.94
C ALA A 200 3.77 8.84 6.66
N ALA A 201 3.76 8.81 7.99
CA ALA A 201 3.86 10.01 8.81
C ALA A 201 5.30 10.52 8.74
N ILE A 202 5.47 11.83 8.58
CA ILE A 202 6.79 12.46 8.45
C ILE A 202 6.99 13.52 9.51
N SER A 203 8.23 13.63 9.98
CA SER A 203 8.66 14.66 10.91
C SER A 203 10.04 15.19 10.54
N GLY A 204 10.30 16.44 10.88
CA GLY A 204 11.54 17.14 10.54
C GLY A 204 11.40 18.64 10.78
N THR A 205 12.50 19.38 10.63
CA THR A 205 12.50 20.83 10.82
C THR A 205 11.54 21.52 9.86
N GLY A 206 10.59 22.29 10.38
CA GLY A 206 9.60 23.01 9.57
C GLY A 206 8.47 22.15 9.01
N ILE A 207 8.37 20.87 9.40
CA ILE A 207 7.25 19.99 9.07
C ILE A 207 6.27 19.99 10.26
N PRO A 208 4.99 20.37 10.06
CA PRO A 208 3.99 20.33 11.12
C PRO A 208 3.80 18.92 11.71
N GLY A 209 3.37 18.86 12.97
CA GLY A 209 2.96 17.59 13.58
C GLY A 209 1.84 16.91 12.80
N SER A 210 1.83 15.57 12.81
CA SER A 210 0.83 14.73 12.12
C SER A 210 0.80 14.89 10.59
N THR A 211 1.85 15.43 9.99
CA THR A 211 2.00 15.49 8.53
C THR A 211 2.26 14.09 7.96
N THR A 212 1.64 13.76 6.83
CA THR A 212 1.80 12.49 6.11
C THR A 212 2.18 12.74 4.65
N ILE A 213 2.77 11.73 4.00
CA ILE A 213 3.00 11.74 2.56
C ILE A 213 1.67 11.47 1.84
N SER A 214 1.20 12.46 1.09
CA SER A 214 -0.06 12.38 0.33
C SER A 214 0.15 11.87 -1.10
N SER A 215 1.27 12.25 -1.73
CA SER A 215 1.65 11.77 -3.05
C SER A 215 3.16 11.81 -3.26
N ILE A 216 3.64 10.98 -4.19
CA ILE A 216 5.03 10.95 -4.63
C ILE A 216 5.04 11.16 -6.14
N THR A 217 5.85 12.12 -6.60
CA THR A 217 6.00 12.39 -8.03
C THR A 217 7.22 11.68 -8.57
N TYR A 218 7.02 10.86 -9.60
CA TYR A 218 8.10 10.13 -10.28
C TYR A 218 8.44 10.77 -11.63
N SER A 219 9.71 10.68 -12.05
CA SER A 219 10.11 10.91 -13.43
C SER A 219 9.57 9.80 -14.34
N PRO A 220 9.55 10.01 -15.67
CA PRO A 220 9.24 8.94 -16.62
C PRO A 220 10.19 7.73 -16.51
N SER A 221 11.41 7.93 -15.99
CA SER A 221 12.38 6.86 -15.71
C SER A 221 12.19 6.19 -14.34
N GLY A 222 11.15 6.56 -13.58
CA GLY A 222 10.82 5.97 -12.29
C GLY A 222 11.57 6.56 -11.10
N VAL A 223 12.31 7.65 -11.25
CA VAL A 223 13.06 8.30 -10.16
C VAL A 223 12.13 9.23 -9.37
N VAL A 224 12.22 9.22 -8.04
CA VAL A 224 11.44 10.14 -7.19
C VAL A 224 11.93 11.58 -7.39
N GLN A 225 11.05 12.48 -7.81
CA GLN A 225 11.36 13.90 -8.02
C GLN A 225 10.93 14.78 -6.85
N SER A 226 9.76 14.50 -6.28
CA SER A 226 9.21 15.28 -5.17
C SER A 226 8.22 14.48 -4.34
N ILE A 227 8.02 14.93 -3.11
CA ILE A 227 7.06 14.35 -2.17
C ILE A 227 6.08 15.46 -1.77
N THR A 228 4.79 15.20 -1.89
CA THR A 228 3.74 16.13 -1.44
C THR A 228 3.24 15.71 -0.06
N MET A 229 3.34 16.64 0.87
CA MET A 229 2.88 16.52 2.25
C MET A 229 1.38 16.84 2.37
N SER A 230 0.73 16.34 3.41
CA SER A 230 -0.66 16.68 3.74
C SER A 230 -0.84 18.06 4.36
N ALA A 231 0.26 18.73 4.73
CA ALA A 231 0.27 20.08 5.28
C ALA A 231 1.45 20.89 4.73
N ASN A 232 1.32 22.22 4.73
CA ASN A 232 2.39 23.11 4.28
C ASN A 232 3.52 23.17 5.31
N ALA A 233 4.77 23.22 4.84
CA ALA A 233 5.92 23.51 5.68
C ALA A 233 5.79 24.91 6.33
N THR A 234 6.27 25.03 7.56
CA THR A 234 6.21 26.26 8.36
C THR A 234 7.53 27.04 8.38
N ALA A 235 8.57 26.48 7.75
CA ALA A 235 9.88 27.10 7.67
C ALA A 235 10.58 26.75 6.35
N ASN A 236 11.55 27.58 5.97
CA ASN A 236 12.51 27.24 4.92
C ASN A 236 13.64 26.39 5.50
N GLY A 237 14.08 25.38 4.78
CA GLY A 237 15.20 24.54 5.17
C GLY A 237 15.78 23.81 3.97
N THR A 238 17.10 23.64 3.95
CA THR A 238 17.81 22.91 2.89
C THR A 238 18.55 21.75 3.51
N GLY A 239 18.42 20.56 2.92
CA GLY A 239 19.06 19.35 3.46
C GLY A 239 18.57 18.97 4.86
N ILE A 240 17.32 19.30 5.19
CA ILE A 240 16.72 18.91 6.47
C ILE A 240 16.59 17.40 6.53
N THR A 241 16.84 16.82 7.71
CA THR A 241 16.55 15.40 7.94
C THR A 241 15.05 15.22 8.14
N VAL A 242 14.45 14.38 7.30
CA VAL A 242 13.05 13.96 7.41
C VAL A 242 13.01 12.51 7.85
N THR A 243 12.22 12.22 8.88
CA THR A 243 11.98 10.86 9.37
C THR A 243 10.57 10.44 8.99
N ALA A 244 10.45 9.38 8.20
CA ALA A 244 9.19 8.75 7.80
C ALA A 244 8.91 7.49 8.64
N THR A 245 7.68 7.38 9.15
CA THR A 245 7.19 6.28 10.00
C THR A 245 5.81 5.81 9.56
N GLY A 246 5.34 4.68 10.09
CA GLY A 246 3.98 4.18 9.85
C GLY A 246 3.78 3.43 8.53
N VAL A 247 4.74 3.46 7.61
CA VAL A 247 4.82 2.55 6.46
C VAL A 247 6.21 1.94 6.41
N LEU A 248 6.28 0.61 6.30
CA LEU A 248 7.53 -0.11 6.20
C LEU A 248 7.58 -0.95 4.94
N GLU A 249 8.79 -1.25 4.48
CA GLU A 249 8.97 -2.32 3.51
C GLU A 249 8.73 -3.66 4.21
N ALA A 250 7.90 -4.50 3.60
CA ALA A 250 7.60 -5.85 4.04
C ALA A 250 7.95 -6.86 2.95
N THR A 251 8.57 -7.97 3.34
CA THR A 251 8.71 -9.15 2.51
C THR A 251 7.51 -10.04 2.72
N LEU A 252 6.69 -10.20 1.68
CA LEU A 252 5.49 -11.04 1.68
C LEU A 252 5.82 -12.41 1.09
N MET A 253 5.37 -13.47 1.76
CA MET A 253 5.54 -14.87 1.37
C MET A 253 4.18 -15.58 1.40
N ARG A 254 3.23 -15.08 0.59
CA ARG A 254 1.83 -15.53 0.52
C ARG A 254 1.15 -15.56 1.91
N PRO A 255 1.02 -14.38 2.55
CA PRO A 255 0.64 -14.34 3.94
C PRO A 255 -0.80 -14.77 4.20
N TYR A 256 -1.05 -15.28 5.40
CA TYR A 256 -2.37 -15.73 5.86
C TYR A 256 -2.53 -15.55 7.36
N LEU A 257 -3.79 -15.54 7.81
CA LEU A 257 -4.15 -15.45 9.22
C LEU A 257 -4.01 -16.82 9.88
N SER A 258 -3.04 -17.03 10.76
CA SER A 258 -2.66 -18.37 11.24
C SER A 258 -3.40 -18.81 12.50
N LYS A 259 -3.50 -17.93 13.50
CA LYS A 259 -4.16 -18.21 14.79
C LYS A 259 -4.62 -16.92 15.46
N VAL A 260 -5.45 -17.06 16.49
CA VAL A 260 -5.68 -16.00 17.48
C VAL A 260 -4.61 -16.15 18.56
N ASN A 261 -4.00 -15.04 18.96
CA ASN A 261 -3.00 -14.96 20.02
C ASN A 261 -3.65 -14.87 21.41
#